data_AF-A0A504XGX7-F1
#
_entry.id   AF-A0A504XGX7-F1
#
_cell.length_a   1.000
_cell.length_b   1.000
_cell.length_c   1.000
_cell.angle_alpha   90.00
_cell.angle_beta   90.00
_cell.angle_gamma   90.00
#
_symmetry.space_group_name_H-M   'P 1'
#
loop_
_entity.id
_entity.type
_entity.pdbx_description
1 polymer ?
#
loop_
_entity_poly.entity_id
_entity_poly.type
_entity_poly.pdbx_seq_one_letter_code
_entity_poly.pdbx_strand_id
1 'polypeptide(L)'
;MKLYCSDHPISPLRCLVEQYYRTAKSNGEEPRRLTSALYSDVCGSWLAAREACLGFVHQRGRELCGNSVTDARECLRQIPPLVLPHACVTSAYYESVRLVGMLRQHQNEDARLRLLREKFP
;
A
#
# COMPACT_ATOMS: atom_id res chain seq x y z
N MET A 1 -11.74 9.75 -21.51
CA MET A 1 -11.02 8.48 -21.29
C MET A 1 -10.40 8.57 -19.90
N LYS A 2 -10.80 7.69 -18.96
CA LYS A 2 -10.23 7.68 -17.60
C LYS A 2 -8.88 6.93 -17.66
N LEU A 3 -7.83 7.49 -17.07
CA LEU A 3 -6.46 6.98 -17.11
C LEU A 3 -6.41 5.58 -16.49
N TYR A 4 -5.95 4.61 -17.28
CA TYR A 4 -5.68 3.25 -16.86
C TYR A 4 -4.41 2.76 -17.55
N CYS A 5 -3.48 2.19 -16.79
CA CYS A 5 -2.19 1.76 -17.30
C CYS A 5 -2.25 0.35 -17.94
N SER A 6 -3.09 0.17 -18.97
CA SER A 6 -3.23 -1.10 -19.71
C SER A 6 -1.93 -1.53 -20.40
N ASP A 7 -1.12 -0.56 -20.83
CA ASP A 7 0.05 -0.80 -21.69
C ASP A 7 1.30 -1.21 -20.91
N HIS A 8 1.19 -1.34 -19.58
CA HIS A 8 2.24 -1.84 -18.69
C HIS A 8 1.84 -3.18 -18.05
N PRO A 9 1.85 -4.28 -18.81
CA PRO A 9 1.33 -5.58 -18.36
C PRO A 9 2.09 -6.15 -17.14
N ILE A 10 3.35 -5.75 -16.96
CA ILE A 10 4.20 -6.24 -15.86
C ILE A 10 3.85 -5.57 -14.52
N SER A 11 3.35 -4.32 -14.51
CA SER A 11 2.96 -3.66 -13.25
C SER A 11 1.96 -2.51 -13.44
N PRO A 12 0.68 -2.81 -13.70
CA PRO A 12 -0.36 -1.80 -13.89
C PRO A 12 -0.53 -0.85 -12.69
N LEU A 13 -0.40 -1.37 -11.46
CA LEU A 13 -0.49 -0.58 -10.23
C LEU A 13 0.69 0.38 -10.04
N ARG A 14 1.89 -0.01 -10.47
CA ARG A 14 3.07 0.87 -10.40
C ARG A 14 2.90 2.05 -11.33
N CYS A 15 2.49 1.80 -12.57
CA CYS A 15 2.20 2.88 -13.52
C CYS A 15 1.07 3.78 -13.01
N LEU A 16 0.01 3.21 -12.42
CA LEU A 16 -1.08 4.00 -11.84
C LEU A 16 -0.58 5.00 -10.78
N VAL A 17 0.28 4.54 -9.87
CA VAL A 17 0.88 5.37 -8.82
C VAL A 17 1.83 6.42 -9.41
N GLU A 18 2.64 6.05 -10.39
CA GLU A 18 3.56 6.98 -11.06
C GLU A 18 2.82 8.10 -11.79
N GLN A 19 1.75 7.77 -12.52
CA GLN A 19 0.88 8.74 -13.18
C GLN A 19 0.23 9.67 -12.15
N TYR A 20 -0.33 9.10 -11.07
CA TYR A 20 -0.93 9.87 -9.99
C TYR A 20 0.00 10.94 -9.41
N TYR A 21 1.26 10.58 -9.11
CA TYR A 21 2.22 11.55 -8.59
C TYR A 21 2.65 12.60 -9.63
N ARG A 22 2.78 12.22 -10.91
CA ARG A 22 3.07 13.18 -11.98
C ARG A 22 1.96 14.22 -12.09
N THR A 23 0.71 13.79 -12.06
CA THR A 23 -0.43 14.70 -12.21
C THR A 23 -0.65 15.55 -10.97
N ALA A 24 -0.55 14.97 -9.77
CA ALA A 24 -0.70 15.70 -8.51
C ALA A 24 0.36 16.82 -8.36
N LYS A 25 1.61 16.57 -8.78
CA LYS A 25 2.69 17.56 -8.75
C LYS A 25 2.50 18.69 -9.77
N SER A 26 1.82 18.43 -10.88
CA SER A 26 1.64 19.39 -11.97
C SER A 26 0.49 20.37 -11.73
N ASN A 27 -0.56 19.96 -11.00
CA ASN A 27 -1.82 20.71 -10.98
C ASN A 27 -2.05 21.53 -9.71
N GLY A 28 -1.29 21.31 -8.62
CA GLY A 28 -1.45 22.06 -7.36
C GLY A 28 -2.82 21.93 -6.67
N GLU A 29 -3.75 21.17 -7.25
CA GLU A 29 -5.09 20.93 -6.73
C GLU A 29 -5.11 19.83 -5.67
N GLU A 30 -6.15 19.86 -4.82
CA GLU A 30 -6.37 18.81 -3.82
C GLU A 30 -6.43 17.41 -4.47
N PRO A 31 -5.68 16.43 -3.96
CA PRO A 31 -5.58 15.11 -4.58
C PRO A 31 -6.92 14.36 -4.71
N ARG A 32 -7.91 14.70 -3.87
CA ARG A 32 -9.27 14.16 -3.90
C ARG A 32 -10.08 14.64 -5.12
N ARG A 33 -9.86 15.84 -5.64
CA ARG A 33 -10.57 16.32 -6.83
C ARG A 33 -10.00 15.69 -8.10
N LEU A 34 -8.67 15.59 -8.20
CA LEU A 34 -7.97 14.95 -9.32
C LEU A 34 -8.37 13.47 -9.53
N THR A 35 -8.55 12.73 -8.44
CA THR A 35 -8.81 11.28 -8.51
C THR A 35 -10.13 10.94 -9.20
N SER A 36 -11.18 11.73 -8.96
CA SER A 36 -12.52 11.49 -9.53
C SER A 36 -12.64 11.84 -11.02
N ALA A 37 -11.93 12.88 -11.47
CA ALA A 37 -12.01 13.37 -12.85
C ALA A 37 -11.17 12.54 -13.83
N LEU A 38 -10.02 12.03 -13.36
CA LEU A 38 -9.00 11.44 -14.22
C LEU A 38 -8.95 9.92 -14.18
N TYR A 39 -9.47 9.27 -13.14
CA TYR A 39 -9.35 7.83 -12.95
C TYR A 39 -10.73 7.15 -12.89
N SER A 40 -10.76 5.84 -13.15
CA SER A 40 -11.95 5.01 -12.81
C SER A 40 -12.23 5.12 -11.32
N ASP A 41 -13.50 4.94 -10.94
CA ASP A 41 -13.89 5.10 -9.54
C ASP A 41 -13.16 4.09 -8.65
N VAL A 42 -12.88 2.89 -9.20
CA VAL A 42 -12.04 1.86 -8.57
C VAL A 42 -10.61 2.37 -8.36
N CYS A 43 -9.95 2.88 -9.41
CA CYS A 43 -8.57 3.39 -9.31
C CYS A 43 -8.47 4.63 -8.41
N GLY A 44 -9.42 5.56 -8.52
CA GLY A 44 -9.49 6.76 -7.70
C GLY A 44 -9.69 6.42 -6.22
N SER A 45 -10.63 5.52 -5.92
CA SER A 45 -10.84 5.05 -4.54
C SER A 45 -9.61 4.33 -3.98
N TRP A 46 -8.93 3.52 -4.79
CA TRP A 46 -7.72 2.83 -4.36
C TRP A 46 -6.56 3.81 -4.09
N LEU A 47 -6.38 4.82 -4.95
CA LEU A 47 -5.37 5.87 -4.77
C LEU A 47 -5.67 6.73 -3.54
N ALA A 48 -6.93 7.13 -3.33
CA ALA A 48 -7.33 7.90 -2.15
C ALA A 48 -7.10 7.13 -0.85
N ALA A 49 -7.44 5.84 -0.82
CA ALA A 49 -7.17 4.98 0.32
C ALA A 49 -5.66 4.81 0.57
N ARG A 50 -4.88 4.64 -0.49
CA ARG A 50 -3.41 4.58 -0.42
C ARG A 50 -2.85 5.83 0.25
N GLU A 51 -3.27 7.01 -0.17
CA GLU A 51 -2.82 8.27 0.44
C GLU A 51 -3.27 8.40 1.89
N ALA A 52 -4.49 8.00 2.24
CA ALA A 52 -4.95 8.00 3.63
C ALA A 52 -4.07 7.11 4.52
N CYS A 53 -3.77 5.89 4.07
CA CYS A 53 -2.91 4.96 4.80
C CYS A 53 -1.46 5.46 4.90
N LEU A 54 -0.85 5.84 3.78
CA LEU A 54 0.56 6.23 3.76
C LEU A 54 0.79 7.60 4.39
N GLY A 55 -0.15 8.54 4.25
CA GLY A 55 -0.12 9.81 4.95
C GLY A 55 -0.11 9.62 6.47
N PHE A 56 -0.95 8.72 6.99
CA PHE A 56 -0.92 8.36 8.41
C PHE A 56 0.42 7.78 8.83
N VAL A 57 0.98 6.85 8.05
CA VAL A 57 2.30 6.27 8.32
C VAL A 57 3.41 7.33 8.29
N HIS A 58 3.41 8.26 7.34
CA HIS A 58 4.42 9.32 7.32
C HIS A 58 4.29 10.26 8.53
N GLN A 59 3.08 10.52 9.01
CA GLN A 59 2.83 11.41 10.15
C GLN A 59 3.15 10.74 11.50
N ARG A 60 2.76 9.47 11.67
CA ARG A 60 2.77 8.76 12.97
C ARG A 60 3.76 7.60 13.03
N GLY A 61 4.31 7.17 11.89
CA GLY A 61 5.08 5.94 11.77
C GLY A 61 6.37 5.93 12.59
N ARG A 62 7.08 7.06 12.70
CA ARG A 62 8.29 7.11 13.54
C ARG A 62 8.00 6.73 14.99
N GLU A 63 6.83 7.09 15.52
CA GLU A 63 6.41 6.74 16.89
C GLU A 63 5.87 5.31 16.98
N LEU A 64 5.20 4.81 15.94
CA LEU A 64 4.49 3.53 15.98
C LEU A 64 5.33 2.33 15.53
N CYS A 65 6.28 2.53 14.62
CA CYS A 65 7.07 1.46 13.99
C CYS A 65 8.59 1.78 13.92
N GLY A 66 9.03 2.90 14.50
CA GLY A 66 10.44 3.27 14.59
C GLY A 66 11.14 3.31 13.22
N ASN A 67 12.23 2.54 13.09
CA ASN A 67 13.05 2.49 11.87
C ASN A 67 12.32 1.86 10.66
N SER A 68 11.28 1.06 10.89
CA SER A 68 10.46 0.47 9.82
C SER A 68 9.67 1.50 9.03
N VAL A 69 9.58 2.76 9.48
CA VAL A 69 8.92 3.85 8.74
C VAL A 69 9.52 4.10 7.35
N THR A 70 10.79 3.71 7.15
CA THR A 70 11.49 3.79 5.85
C THR A 70 10.85 2.91 4.77
N ASP A 71 10.19 1.80 5.16
CA ASP A 71 9.26 1.06 4.33
C ASP A 71 7.84 1.28 4.87
N ALA A 72 7.15 2.27 4.30
CA ALA A 72 5.82 2.65 4.76
C ALA A 72 4.81 1.49 4.70
N ARG A 73 4.97 0.51 3.81
CA ARG A 73 4.08 -0.67 3.74
C ARG A 73 4.43 -1.70 4.81
N GLU A 74 5.71 -1.82 5.18
CA GLU A 74 6.14 -2.64 6.32
C GLU A 74 5.62 -2.03 7.62
N CYS A 75 5.83 -0.73 7.82
CA CYS A 75 5.30 -0.01 8.96
C CYS A 75 3.77 -0.17 9.07
N LEU A 76 3.04 -0.01 7.96
CA LEU A 76 1.58 -0.17 7.94
C LEU A 76 1.11 -1.56 8.41
N ARG A 77 1.90 -2.61 8.19
CA ARG A 77 1.59 -3.98 8.64
C ARG A 77 1.79 -4.19 10.14
N GLN A 78 2.60 -3.35 10.79
CA GLN A 78 2.88 -3.43 12.22
C GLN A 78 1.86 -2.62 13.05
N ILE A 79 1.19 -1.63 12.44
CA ILE A 79 0.23 -0.78 13.14
C ILE A 79 -1.09 -1.55 13.34
N PRO A 80 -1.62 -1.64 14.59
CA PRO A 80 -2.90 -2.27 14.84
C PRO A 80 -4.04 -1.60 14.05
N PRO A 81 -4.98 -2.37 13.45
CA PRO A 81 -6.09 -1.83 12.65
C PRO A 81 -6.92 -0.75 13.37
N LEU A 82 -7.08 -0.89 14.70
CA LEU A 82 -7.83 0.04 15.56
C LEU A 82 -7.22 1.45 15.63
N VAL A 83 -5.94 1.59 15.31
CA VAL A 83 -5.19 2.85 15.34
C VAL A 83 -5.20 3.53 13.97
N LEU A 84 -5.58 2.81 12.91
CA LEU A 84 -5.58 3.34 11.54
C LEU A 84 -6.84 4.18 11.27
N PRO A 85 -6.75 5.19 10.38
CA PRO A 85 -7.91 5.93 9.93
C PRO A 85 -8.95 5.00 9.30
N HIS A 86 -10.24 5.31 9.49
CA HIS A 86 -11.33 4.50 8.92
C HIS A 86 -11.20 4.33 7.40
N ALA A 87 -10.86 5.41 6.68
CA ALA A 87 -10.64 5.39 5.23
C ALA A 87 -9.45 4.52 4.78
N CYS A 88 -8.55 4.17 5.70
CA CYS A 88 -7.46 3.23 5.45
C CYS A 88 -7.90 1.79 5.73
N VAL A 89 -8.38 1.51 6.95
CA VAL A 89 -8.59 0.13 7.43
C VAL A 89 -9.65 -0.65 6.66
N THR A 90 -10.68 0.03 6.12
CA THR A 90 -11.75 -0.60 5.34
C THR A 90 -11.44 -0.71 3.86
N SER A 91 -10.25 -0.28 3.43
CA SER A 91 -9.92 -0.15 2.02
C SER A 91 -9.30 -1.41 1.42
N ALA A 92 -9.53 -1.61 0.12
CA ALA A 92 -8.85 -2.64 -0.66
C ALA A 92 -7.32 -2.44 -0.69
N TYR A 93 -6.84 -1.20 -0.54
CA TYR A 93 -5.41 -0.92 -0.43
C TYR A 93 -4.81 -1.55 0.83
N TYR A 94 -5.40 -1.30 2.00
CA TYR A 94 -4.92 -1.85 3.26
C TYR A 94 -5.00 -3.38 3.27
N GLU A 95 -6.10 -3.95 2.78
CA GLU A 95 -6.25 -5.41 2.71
C GLU A 95 -5.17 -6.05 1.83
N SER A 96 -4.84 -5.44 0.67
CA SER A 96 -3.72 -5.92 -0.16
C SER A 96 -2.37 -5.91 0.55
N VAL A 97 -2.10 -4.88 1.36
CA VAL A 97 -0.86 -4.77 2.14
C VAL A 97 -0.82 -5.86 3.22
N ARG A 98 -1.94 -6.07 3.92
CA ARG A 98 -2.09 -7.11 4.95
C ARG A 98 -1.89 -8.50 4.36
N LEU A 99 -2.53 -8.82 3.23
CA LEU A 99 -2.41 -10.11 2.54
C LEU A 99 -0.96 -10.43 2.15
N VAL A 100 -0.23 -9.45 1.60
CA VAL A 100 1.20 -9.61 1.29
C VAL A 100 2.02 -9.90 2.56
N GLY A 101 1.67 -9.27 3.68
CA GLY A 101 2.30 -9.55 4.98
C GLY A 101 2.11 -11.02 5.41
N MET A 102 0.87 -11.52 5.32
CA MET A 102 0.55 -12.91 5.67
C MET A 102 1.28 -13.90 4.74
N LEU A 103 1.34 -13.63 3.44
CA LEU A 103 2.07 -14.46 2.49
C LEU A 103 3.57 -14.54 2.82
N ARG A 104 4.20 -13.41 3.18
CA ARG A 104 5.61 -13.39 3.60
C ARG A 104 5.84 -14.18 4.89
N GLN A 105 4.92 -14.08 5.85
CA GLN A 105 4.99 -14.85 7.09
C GLN A 105 4.93 -16.35 6.81
N HIS A 106 3.97 -16.79 6.00
CA HIS A 106 3.85 -18.20 5.59
C HIS A 106 5.11 -18.71 4.89
N GLN A 107 5.66 -17.95 3.95
CA GLN A 107 6.90 -18.31 3.25
C GLN A 107 8.09 -18.44 4.20
N ASN A 108 8.20 -17.56 5.19
CA ASN A 108 9.28 -17.62 6.18
C ASN A 108 9.12 -18.81 7.13
N GLU A 109 7.89 -19.14 7.54
CA GLU A 109 7.60 -20.31 8.35
C GLU A 109 7.93 -21.61 7.61
N ASP A 110 7.51 -21.72 6.35
CA ASP A 110 7.86 -22.85 5.49
C ASP A 110 9.38 -23.02 5.35
N ALA A 111 10.10 -21.91 5.10
CA ALA A 111 11.55 -21.93 5.01
C ALA A 111 12.21 -22.38 6.33
N ARG A 112 11.70 -21.89 7.48
CA ARG A 112 12.19 -22.28 8.81
C ARG A 112 11.97 -23.77 9.08
N LEU A 113 10.80 -24.31 8.70
CA LEU A 113 10.48 -25.72 8.87
C LEU A 113 11.37 -26.63 8.00
N ARG A 114 11.69 -26.22 6.77
CA ARG A 114 12.64 -26.96 5.91
C ARG A 114 14.03 -27.02 6.54
N LEU A 115 14.54 -25.89 7.05
CA LEU A 115 15.83 -25.84 7.73
C LEU A 115 15.89 -26.71 8.98
N LEU A 116 14.79 -26.81 9.74
CA LEU A 116 14.72 -27.68 10.92
C LEU A 116 14.75 -29.17 10.53
N ARG A 117 14.05 -29.57 9.47
CA ARG A 117 14.09 -30.95 8.94
C ARG A 117 15.48 -31.34 8.45
N GLU A 118 16.23 -30.41 7.87
CA GLU A 118 17.60 -30.66 7.43
C GLU A 118 18.61 -30.74 8.58
N LYS A 119 18.37 -30.03 9.69
CA LYS A 119 19.24 -30.03 10.88
C LYS A 119 19.01 -31.21 11.83
N PHE A 120 17.80 -31.77 11.85
CA PHE A 120 17.43 -32.89 12.71
C PHE A 120 16.87 -34.03 11.86
N PRO A 121 17.75 -34.87 11.25
CA PRO A 121 17.34 -36.03 10.47
C PRO A 121 16.74 -37.15 11.33
#